data_AF-A0A5C6XXM6-F1
#
_entry.id   AF-A0A5C6XXM6-F1
#
_cell.length_a   1.000
_cell.length_b   1.000
_cell.length_c   1.000
_cell.angle_alpha   90.00
_cell.angle_beta   90.00
_cell.angle_gamma   90.00
#
_symmetry.space_group_name_H-M   'P 1'
#
loop_
_entity.id
_entity.type
_entity.pdbx_description
1 polymer ?
#
loop_
_entity_poly.entity_id
_entity_poly.type
_entity_poly.pdbx_seq_one_letter_code
_entity_poly.pdbx_strand_id
1 'polypeptide(L)'
;MKTIIKKYLVAIIMLVTSINYANEKATSINTIDGKKVRVEFKAVKKGHTLSIKNEDGTLIYSKELKNSGNFSQIFDLSKLEEGNYTTELEKDYEITVKYFAVLDNKISFNKEETIFKPVIRAENNLVLISKITFNKEPLKVSLYYKDELILSETITRTASETILNKVYRVSKEKKGDYKVIVSSNDRSYLKNFSL
;
A
#
# COMPACT_ATOMS: atom_id res chain seq x y z
N MET A 1 -51.73 38.47 -25.80
CA MET A 1 -51.29 37.32 -26.64
C MET A 1 -49.91 37.67 -27.18
N LYS A 2 -48.84 37.00 -26.70
CA LYS A 2 -48.16 35.87 -27.38
C LYS A 2 -47.56 36.34 -28.72
N THR A 3 -46.25 36.33 -28.99
CA THR A 3 -45.46 35.10 -29.23
C THR A 3 -43.98 35.42 -29.56
N ILE A 4 -43.11 35.75 -28.59
CA ILE A 4 -41.64 35.78 -28.88
C ILE A 4 -40.82 34.92 -27.90
N ILE A 5 -41.39 34.53 -26.75
CA ILE A 5 -40.73 33.66 -25.75
C ILE A 5 -40.82 32.14 -26.11
N LYS A 6 -41.12 31.78 -27.36
CA LYS A 6 -41.34 30.37 -27.77
C LYS A 6 -40.20 29.69 -28.54
N LYS A 7 -39.04 30.32 -28.72
CA LYS A 7 -37.93 29.70 -29.48
C LYS A 7 -36.69 29.29 -28.68
N TYR A 8 -36.63 29.57 -27.38
CA TYR A 8 -35.49 29.18 -26.53
C TYR A 8 -35.90 28.42 -25.26
N LEU A 9 -36.99 27.65 -25.31
CA LEU A 9 -37.43 26.78 -24.21
C LEU A 9 -37.13 25.28 -24.46
N VAL A 10 -36.04 24.99 -25.19
CA VAL A 10 -35.53 23.62 -25.34
C VAL A 10 -34.02 23.66 -25.12
N ALA A 11 -33.61 24.09 -23.93
CA ALA A 11 -32.31 23.74 -23.37
C ALA A 11 -32.59 22.65 -22.33
N ILE A 12 -32.57 21.44 -22.86
CA ILE A 12 -32.70 20.14 -22.23
C ILE A 12 -32.13 20.12 -20.80
N ILE A 13 -33.03 19.83 -19.86
CA ILE A 13 -32.75 19.34 -18.51
C ILE A 13 -32.05 17.96 -18.68
N MET A 14 -30.73 17.94 -18.83
CA MET A 14 -29.91 16.72 -18.76
C MET A 14 -28.75 16.89 -17.77
N LEU A 15 -29.03 17.47 -16.61
CA LEU A 15 -28.07 17.47 -15.51
C LEU A 15 -28.71 17.00 -14.19
N VAL A 16 -29.52 15.94 -14.25
CA VAL A 16 -30.01 15.24 -13.06
C VAL A 16 -29.90 13.73 -13.27
N THR A 17 -28.67 13.25 -13.43
CA THR A 17 -28.26 11.91 -12.98
C THR A 17 -26.78 11.97 -12.62
N SER A 18 -26.44 12.73 -11.57
CA SER A 18 -25.24 12.37 -10.81
C SER A 18 -25.53 11.01 -10.19
N ILE A 19 -25.06 9.99 -10.88
CA ILE A 19 -25.01 8.60 -10.44
C ILE A 19 -24.47 8.62 -9.01
N ASN A 20 -25.27 8.12 -8.07
CA ASN A 20 -24.78 7.73 -6.76
C ASN A 20 -23.56 6.84 -6.99
N TYR A 21 -22.37 7.36 -6.75
CA TYR A 21 -21.22 6.50 -6.53
C TYR A 21 -21.54 5.74 -5.26
N ALA A 22 -22.08 4.53 -5.43
CA ALA A 22 -22.14 3.55 -4.38
C ALA A 22 -20.69 3.38 -3.92
N ASN A 23 -20.41 3.91 -2.73
CA ASN A 23 -19.21 3.58 -1.99
C ASN A 23 -19.42 2.15 -1.51
N GLU A 24 -19.29 1.18 -2.41
CA GLU A 24 -19.12 -0.21 -2.02
C GLU A 24 -17.88 -0.21 -1.12
N LYS A 25 -18.11 -0.36 0.19
CA LYS A 25 -17.12 -0.97 1.05
C LYS A 25 -16.81 -2.32 0.42
N ALA A 26 -15.78 -2.35 -0.41
CA ALA A 26 -15.31 -3.53 -1.10
C ALA A 26 -14.56 -4.41 -0.09
N THR A 27 -15.30 -4.98 0.84
CA THR A 27 -14.78 -5.95 1.80
C THR A 27 -15.75 -7.13 1.86
N SER A 28 -15.74 -7.94 0.81
CA SER A 28 -16.36 -9.27 0.82
C SER A 28 -15.31 -10.31 1.23
N ILE A 29 -14.93 -10.29 2.51
CA ILE A 29 -14.44 -11.52 3.14
C ILE A 29 -15.62 -12.11 3.89
N ASN A 30 -16.25 -13.12 3.28
CA ASN A 30 -17.39 -13.81 3.88
C ASN A 30 -16.87 -15.09 4.53
N THR A 31 -17.27 -15.32 5.78
CA THR A 31 -17.13 -16.62 6.43
C THR A 31 -17.93 -17.64 5.63
N ILE A 32 -17.25 -18.63 5.07
CA ILE A 32 -17.89 -19.80 4.48
C ILE A 32 -17.79 -20.86 5.56
N ASP A 33 -18.94 -21.40 5.98
CA ASP A 33 -19.11 -22.39 7.05
C ASP A 33 -17.86 -23.25 7.35
N GLY A 34 -17.45 -23.27 8.63
CA GLY A 34 -16.17 -23.82 9.09
C GLY A 34 -14.97 -22.85 9.03
N LYS A 35 -13.74 -23.35 9.25
CA LYS A 35 -12.48 -22.57 9.25
C LYS A 35 -12.01 -22.15 7.84
N LYS A 36 -12.92 -21.89 6.90
CA LYS A 36 -12.60 -21.47 5.54
C LYS A 36 -12.81 -19.96 5.37
N VAL A 37 -11.78 -19.29 4.86
CA VAL A 37 -11.80 -17.84 4.61
C VAL A 37 -11.71 -17.57 3.14
N ARG A 38 -12.64 -16.78 2.61
CA ARG A 38 -12.47 -16.22 1.28
C ARG A 38 -11.70 -14.90 1.35
N VAL A 39 -10.48 -14.88 0.84
CA VAL A 39 -9.70 -13.64 0.72
C VAL A 39 -9.88 -13.06 -0.66
N GLU A 40 -10.33 -11.80 -0.72
CA GLU A 40 -10.58 -11.09 -1.97
C GLU A 40 -9.79 -9.79 -2.05
N PHE A 41 -9.20 -9.54 -3.23
CA PHE A 41 -8.54 -8.29 -3.57
C PHE A 41 -8.96 -7.83 -4.97
N LYS A 42 -9.31 -6.55 -5.11
CA LYS A 42 -9.59 -5.93 -6.40
C LYS A 42 -8.29 -5.41 -7.03
N ALA A 43 -8.24 -5.35 -8.35
CA ALA A 43 -7.14 -4.74 -9.13
C ALA A 43 -5.73 -5.26 -8.78
N VAL A 44 -5.57 -6.58 -8.70
CA VAL A 44 -4.24 -7.21 -8.63
C VAL A 44 -3.55 -7.17 -10.00
N LYS A 45 -2.23 -7.25 -10.02
CA LYS A 45 -1.44 -7.44 -11.23
C LYS A 45 -0.61 -8.71 -11.12
N LYS A 46 -0.23 -9.27 -12.28
CA LYS A 46 0.81 -10.29 -12.34
C LYS A 46 2.08 -9.82 -11.62
N GLY A 47 2.63 -10.66 -10.75
CA GLY A 47 3.82 -10.38 -9.95
C GLY A 47 3.53 -9.79 -8.57
N HIS A 48 2.29 -9.37 -8.27
CA HIS A 48 1.91 -9.05 -6.88
C HIS A 48 1.98 -10.30 -6.01
N THR A 49 2.28 -10.14 -4.73
CA THR A 49 2.44 -11.27 -3.80
C THR A 49 1.39 -11.21 -2.72
N LEU A 50 0.66 -12.32 -2.53
CA LEU A 50 -0.20 -12.54 -1.38
C LEU A 50 0.55 -13.32 -0.32
N SER A 51 0.49 -12.88 0.93
CA SER A 51 1.05 -13.61 2.07
C SER A 51 0.10 -13.67 3.25
N ILE A 52 0.29 -14.68 4.11
CA ILE A 52 -0.37 -14.81 5.41
C ILE A 52 0.71 -14.90 6.48
N LYS A 53 0.58 -14.11 7.55
CA LYS A 53 1.52 -14.07 8.67
C LYS A 53 0.78 -14.24 9.99
N ASN A 54 1.44 -14.82 10.99
CA ASN A 54 0.97 -14.84 12.38
C ASN A 54 1.22 -13.50 13.09
N GLU A 55 0.88 -13.43 14.37
CA GLU A 55 1.05 -12.25 15.23
C GLU A 55 2.50 -11.76 15.32
N ASP A 56 3.47 -12.68 15.33
CA ASP A 56 4.91 -12.35 15.34
C ASP A 56 5.44 -11.89 13.98
N GLY A 57 4.58 -11.83 12.95
CA GLY A 57 4.97 -11.52 11.57
C GLY A 57 5.64 -12.67 10.83
N THR A 58 5.66 -13.88 11.40
CA THR A 58 6.20 -15.10 10.77
C THR A 58 5.35 -15.50 9.57
N LEU A 59 6.01 -15.73 8.44
CA LEU A 59 5.36 -16.11 7.18
C LEU A 59 4.84 -17.56 7.23
N ILE A 60 3.52 -17.72 7.11
CA ILE A 60 2.85 -19.03 7.07
C ILE A 60 2.61 -19.47 5.63
N TYR A 61 2.28 -18.52 4.76
CA TYR A 61 1.94 -18.77 3.37
C TYR A 61 2.38 -17.59 2.50
N SER A 62 2.82 -17.89 1.28
CA SER A 62 3.10 -16.90 0.25
C SER A 62 2.76 -17.42 -1.14
N LYS A 63 2.22 -16.56 -2.00
CA LYS A 63 1.92 -16.86 -3.39
C LYS A 63 2.05 -15.61 -4.26
N GLU A 64 2.89 -15.71 -5.28
CA GLU A 64 2.92 -14.74 -6.37
C GLU A 64 1.72 -14.95 -7.31
N LEU A 65 0.99 -13.87 -7.57
CA LEU A 65 -0.16 -13.86 -8.45
C LEU A 65 0.27 -13.85 -9.91
N LYS A 66 -0.25 -14.79 -10.70
CA LYS A 66 0.14 -14.96 -12.11
C LYS A 66 -0.73 -14.18 -13.09
N ASN A 67 -1.89 -13.71 -12.64
CA ASN A 67 -2.88 -13.00 -13.46
C ASN A 67 -3.24 -11.65 -12.85
N SER A 68 -3.64 -10.72 -13.70
CA SER A 68 -4.17 -9.41 -13.30
C SER A 68 -5.71 -9.45 -13.21
N GLY A 69 -6.30 -8.53 -12.45
CA GLY A 69 -7.77 -8.40 -12.32
C GLY A 69 -8.24 -8.53 -10.88
N ASN A 70 -9.43 -9.11 -10.69
CA ASN A 70 -9.92 -9.41 -9.35
C ASN A 70 -9.40 -10.78 -8.90
N PHE A 71 -8.86 -10.85 -7.68
CA PHE A 71 -8.40 -12.07 -7.06
C PHE A 71 -9.37 -12.49 -5.97
N SER A 72 -9.73 -13.77 -5.96
CA SER A 72 -10.50 -14.40 -4.90
C SER A 72 -9.95 -15.81 -4.69
N GLN A 73 -9.58 -16.15 -3.47
CA GLN A 73 -9.14 -17.49 -3.10
C GLN A 73 -9.72 -17.87 -1.75
N ILE A 74 -10.25 -19.09 -1.67
CA ILE A 74 -10.68 -19.69 -0.41
C ILE A 74 -9.46 -20.37 0.22
N PHE A 75 -9.15 -19.98 1.44
CA PHE A 75 -8.14 -20.58 2.28
C PHE A 75 -8.80 -21.48 3.30
N ASP A 76 -8.35 -22.73 3.36
CA ASP A 76 -8.68 -23.61 4.47
C ASP A 76 -7.70 -23.32 5.62
N LEU A 77 -8.17 -22.55 6.60
CA LEU A 77 -7.40 -22.16 7.77
C LEU A 77 -7.64 -23.12 8.94
N SER A 78 -8.12 -24.35 8.65
CA SER A 78 -8.45 -25.33 9.68
C SER A 78 -7.28 -25.66 10.61
N LYS A 79 -6.07 -25.61 10.04
CA LYS A 79 -4.79 -25.93 10.67
C LYS A 79 -4.15 -24.75 11.39
N LEU A 80 -4.73 -23.55 11.32
CA LEU A 80 -4.24 -22.42 12.10
C LEU A 80 -4.63 -22.61 13.57
N GLU A 81 -3.67 -22.35 14.45
CA GLU A 81 -3.88 -22.24 15.89
C GLU A 81 -4.69 -20.98 16.21
N GLU A 82 -5.22 -20.92 17.41
CA GLU A 82 -5.88 -19.69 17.88
C GLU A 82 -4.89 -18.54 17.97
N GLY A 83 -5.31 -17.35 17.57
CA GLY A 83 -4.44 -16.18 17.55
C GLY A 83 -4.77 -15.17 16.46
N ASN A 84 -3.93 -14.14 16.38
CA ASN A 84 -4.05 -13.05 15.42
C ASN A 84 -3.21 -13.32 14.17
N TYR A 85 -3.76 -12.94 13.03
CA TYR A 85 -3.15 -13.15 11.73
C TYR A 85 -3.37 -11.95 10.82
N THR A 86 -2.51 -11.85 9.81
CA THR A 86 -2.62 -10.85 8.76
C THR A 86 -2.55 -11.51 7.39
N THR A 87 -3.36 -11.03 6.47
CA THR A 87 -3.14 -11.24 5.03
C THR A 87 -2.58 -9.97 4.43
N GLU A 88 -1.46 -10.07 3.71
CA GLU A 88 -0.84 -8.93 3.02
C GLU A 88 -0.85 -9.17 1.52
N LEU A 89 -1.44 -8.25 0.77
CA LEU A 89 -1.24 -8.15 -0.67
C LEU A 89 -0.19 -7.07 -0.94
N GLU A 90 1.02 -7.51 -1.29
CA GLU A 90 2.12 -6.65 -1.68
C GLU A 90 2.02 -6.29 -3.17
N LYS A 91 1.83 -4.99 -3.44
CA LYS A 91 1.77 -4.40 -4.78
C LYS A 91 3.02 -3.56 -5.06
N ASP A 92 3.05 -2.91 -6.21
CA ASP A 92 4.18 -2.06 -6.65
C ASP A 92 4.52 -0.95 -5.64
N TYR A 93 3.53 -0.21 -5.16
CA TYR A 93 3.71 1.01 -4.34
C TYR A 93 2.97 0.98 -2.99
N GLU A 94 2.21 -0.06 -2.72
CA GLU A 94 1.43 -0.18 -1.51
C GLU A 94 1.31 -1.64 -1.07
N ILE A 95 0.93 -1.83 0.18
CA ILE A 95 0.60 -3.13 0.76
C ILE A 95 -0.78 -3.00 1.38
N THR A 96 -1.71 -3.82 0.94
CA THR A 96 -3.04 -3.92 1.57
C THR A 96 -2.98 -5.01 2.63
N VAL A 97 -3.23 -4.64 3.89
CA VAL A 97 -3.18 -5.53 5.05
C VAL A 97 -4.59 -5.74 5.57
N LYS A 98 -5.04 -6.99 5.67
CA LYS A 98 -6.30 -7.35 6.31
C LYS A 98 -6.04 -8.22 7.53
N TYR A 99 -6.60 -7.81 8.66
CA TYR A 99 -6.39 -8.47 9.95
C TYR A 99 -7.54 -9.43 10.23
N PHE A 100 -7.24 -10.61 10.76
CA PHE A 100 -8.24 -11.57 11.21
C PHE A 100 -7.73 -12.36 12.42
N ALA A 101 -8.66 -12.86 13.24
CA ALA A 101 -8.37 -13.67 14.41
C ALA A 101 -9.05 -15.03 14.30
N VAL A 102 -8.40 -16.07 14.82
CA VAL A 102 -8.95 -17.41 14.99
C VAL A 102 -9.23 -17.62 16.49
N LEU A 103 -10.50 -17.82 16.85
CA LEU A 103 -10.94 -18.03 18.24
C LEU A 103 -12.09 -19.04 18.27
N ASP A 104 -12.02 -20.06 19.14
CA ASP A 104 -13.05 -21.10 19.29
C ASP A 104 -13.42 -21.75 17.97
N ASN A 105 -12.41 -22.02 17.13
CA ASN A 105 -12.57 -22.52 15.77
C ASN A 105 -13.41 -21.63 14.82
N LYS A 106 -13.62 -20.36 15.16
CA LYS A 106 -14.27 -19.35 14.33
C LYS A 106 -13.26 -18.29 13.89
N ILE A 107 -13.60 -17.60 12.81
CA ILE A 107 -12.74 -16.58 12.22
C ILE A 107 -13.45 -15.24 12.32
N SER A 108 -12.79 -14.28 12.96
CA SER A 108 -13.26 -12.90 13.11
C SER A 108 -12.41 -11.97 12.26
N PHE A 109 -13.03 -11.20 11.38
CA PHE A 109 -12.34 -10.20 10.57
C PHE A 109 -12.33 -8.85 11.25
N ASN A 110 -11.17 -8.20 11.22
CA ASN A 110 -10.94 -6.92 11.86
C ASN A 110 -10.80 -5.83 10.78
N LYS A 111 -9.98 -4.82 11.08
CA LYS A 111 -9.69 -3.69 10.20
C LYS A 111 -8.93 -4.10 8.93
N GLU A 112 -8.96 -3.19 7.95
CA GLU A 112 -8.06 -3.18 6.81
C GLU A 112 -7.18 -1.92 6.89
N GLU A 113 -5.93 -2.04 6.46
CA GLU A 113 -4.96 -0.95 6.42
C GLU A 113 -4.22 -0.96 5.07
N THR A 114 -3.85 0.22 4.60
CA THR A 114 -2.96 0.37 3.43
C THR A 114 -1.66 1.03 3.85
N ILE A 115 -0.55 0.36 3.58
CA ILE A 115 0.80 0.84 3.83
C ILE A 115 1.41 1.28 2.51
N PHE A 116 1.70 2.57 2.34
CA PHE A 116 2.41 3.07 1.15
C PHE A 116 3.92 2.85 1.28
N LYS A 117 4.52 2.30 0.23
CA LYS A 117 5.97 2.12 0.12
C LYS A 117 6.62 3.49 -0.15
N PRO A 118 7.82 3.76 0.40
CA PRO A 118 8.56 4.96 0.03
C PRO A 118 9.00 4.87 -1.44
N VAL A 119 8.93 6.01 -2.12
CA VAL A 119 9.45 6.18 -3.49
C VAL A 119 10.81 6.85 -3.39
N ILE A 120 11.83 6.23 -3.99
CA ILE A 120 13.20 6.73 -4.03
C ILE A 120 13.57 7.01 -5.48
N ARG A 121 13.93 8.26 -5.78
CA ARG A 121 14.45 8.68 -7.09
C ARG A 121 15.85 9.22 -6.92
N ALA A 122 16.74 8.85 -7.83
CA ALA A 122 18.08 9.42 -7.92
C ALA A 122 18.21 10.05 -9.31
N GLU A 123 18.47 11.35 -9.34
CA GLU A 123 18.59 12.13 -10.57
C GLU A 123 19.82 13.04 -10.44
N ASN A 124 20.80 12.86 -11.33
CA ASN A 124 22.09 13.53 -11.25
C ASN A 124 22.73 13.34 -9.86
N ASN A 125 22.94 14.43 -9.12
CA ASN A 125 23.51 14.42 -7.76
C ASN A 125 22.47 14.60 -6.65
N LEU A 126 21.20 14.32 -6.95
CA LEU A 126 20.08 14.43 -6.01
C LEU A 126 19.46 13.07 -5.73
N VAL A 127 19.09 12.85 -4.47
CA VAL A 127 18.29 11.71 -4.01
C VAL A 127 17.01 12.26 -3.41
N LEU A 128 15.88 11.96 -4.05
CA LEU A 128 14.55 12.39 -3.64
C LEU A 128 13.81 11.19 -3.04
N ILE A 129 13.25 11.39 -1.84
CA ILE A 129 12.53 10.38 -1.09
C ILE A 129 11.16 10.93 -0.71
N SER A 130 10.11 10.17 -0.98
CA SER A 130 8.73 10.53 -0.61
C SER A 130 7.98 9.31 -0.06
N LYS A 131 7.19 9.49 1.00
CA LYS A 131 6.33 8.44 1.56
C LYS A 131 5.03 9.04 2.13
N ILE A 132 3.89 8.50 1.72
CA ILE A 132 2.59 8.76 2.35
C ILE A 132 2.46 7.89 3.61
N THR A 133 2.04 8.46 4.72
CA THR A 133 1.81 7.68 5.94
C THR A 133 0.89 8.43 6.89
N PHE A 134 -0.11 7.72 7.42
CA PHE A 134 -1.15 8.26 8.29
C PHE A 134 -0.92 7.93 9.77
N ASN A 135 -0.09 6.93 10.06
CA ASN A 135 0.17 6.38 11.39
C ASN A 135 1.43 6.96 12.06
N LYS A 136 1.92 8.12 11.60
CA LYS A 136 3.16 8.78 12.10
C LYS A 136 4.41 7.90 12.01
N GLU A 137 4.38 6.81 11.24
CA GLU A 137 5.52 5.90 11.08
C GLU A 137 6.77 6.67 10.62
N PRO A 138 7.91 6.54 11.33
CA PRO A 138 9.15 7.20 10.94
C PRO A 138 9.73 6.63 9.65
N LEU A 139 10.54 7.45 8.98
CA LEU A 139 11.33 7.05 7.83
C LEU A 139 12.81 7.12 8.19
N LYS A 140 13.47 5.97 8.29
CA LYS A 140 14.92 5.89 8.54
C LYS A 140 15.63 5.88 7.19
N VAL A 141 16.62 6.75 7.01
CA VAL A 141 17.40 6.86 5.77
C VAL A 141 18.87 6.65 6.10
N SER A 142 19.53 5.78 5.34
CA SER A 142 20.97 5.59 5.37
C SER A 142 21.53 5.74 3.95
N LEU A 143 22.51 6.63 3.77
CA LEU A 143 23.18 6.85 2.49
C LEU A 143 24.63 6.42 2.60
N TYR A 144 25.07 5.65 1.61
CA TYR A 144 26.42 5.11 1.52
C TYR A 144 27.10 5.59 0.25
N TYR A 145 28.42 5.77 0.31
CA TYR A 145 29.31 6.00 -0.83
C TYR A 145 30.44 4.98 -0.77
N LYS A 146 30.61 4.18 -1.82
CA LYS A 146 31.59 3.06 -1.83
C LYS A 146 31.49 2.17 -0.58
N ASP A 147 30.26 1.84 -0.21
CA ASP A 147 29.89 1.06 0.99
C ASP A 147 30.22 1.69 2.35
N GLU A 148 30.78 2.90 2.39
CA GLU A 148 30.93 3.68 3.62
C GLU A 148 29.66 4.48 3.92
N LEU A 149 29.16 4.40 5.15
CA LEU A 149 27.99 5.17 5.61
C LEU A 149 28.37 6.65 5.70
N ILE A 150 27.76 7.49 4.86
CA ILE A 150 28.01 8.95 4.83
C ILE A 150 26.86 9.76 5.46
N LEU A 151 25.70 9.14 5.67
CA LEU A 151 24.55 9.78 6.34
C LEU A 151 23.66 8.71 6.97
N SER A 152 23.18 8.98 8.18
CA SER A 152 22.07 8.27 8.82
C SER A 152 21.11 9.27 9.45
N GLU A 153 19.84 9.23 9.06
CA GLU A 153 18.81 10.17 9.52
C GLU A 153 17.50 9.43 9.83
N THR A 154 16.78 9.86 10.87
CA THR A 154 15.40 9.43 11.12
C THR A 154 14.47 10.61 10.94
N ILE A 155 13.55 10.50 10.00
CA ILE A 155 12.57 11.54 9.67
C ILE A 155 11.26 11.16 10.34
N THR A 156 10.81 12.01 11.25
CA THR A 156 9.50 11.93 11.92
C THR A 156 8.62 13.07 11.43
N ARG A 157 7.31 12.96 11.62
CA ARG A 157 6.36 14.01 11.25
C ARG A 157 5.54 14.51 12.42
N THR A 158 4.93 15.68 12.23
CA THR A 158 3.89 16.21 13.10
C THR A 158 2.51 15.61 12.76
N ALA A 159 1.51 15.82 13.61
CA ALA A 159 0.20 15.18 13.45
C ALA A 159 -0.60 15.62 12.20
N SER A 160 -0.28 16.77 11.62
CA SER A 160 -0.97 17.34 10.45
C SER A 160 -0.35 16.93 9.12
N GLU A 161 0.88 16.42 9.11
CA GLU A 161 1.58 16.00 7.90
C GLU A 161 1.15 14.59 7.51
N THR A 162 0.85 14.35 6.24
CA THR A 162 0.50 13.01 5.72
C THR A 162 1.54 12.46 4.76
N ILE A 163 2.50 13.30 4.35
CA ILE A 163 3.57 12.97 3.41
C ILE A 163 4.90 13.37 4.02
N LEU A 164 5.84 12.43 4.08
CA LEU A 164 7.24 12.69 4.38
C LEU A 164 7.99 12.88 3.07
N ASN A 165 8.65 14.03 2.91
CA ASN A 165 9.49 14.35 1.76
C ASN A 165 10.90 14.73 2.21
N LYS A 166 11.91 14.21 1.52
CA LYS A 166 13.30 14.56 1.77
C LYS A 166 14.10 14.57 0.49
N VAL A 167 15.00 15.54 0.38
CA VAL A 167 15.96 15.63 -0.73
C VAL A 167 17.36 15.71 -0.16
N TYR A 168 18.23 14.81 -0.61
CA TYR A 168 19.65 14.86 -0.35
C TYR A 168 20.39 15.27 -1.60
N ARG A 169 21.47 16.03 -1.40
CA ARG A 169 22.40 16.41 -2.47
C ARG A 169 23.77 15.86 -2.13
N VAL A 170 24.33 15.08 -3.03
CA VAL A 170 25.71 14.59 -2.94
C VAL A 170 26.64 15.45 -3.79
N SER A 171 27.93 15.45 -3.47
CA SER A 171 28.91 16.24 -4.22
C SER A 171 29.10 15.70 -5.63
N LYS A 172 29.11 16.58 -6.63
CA LYS A 172 29.38 16.20 -8.04
C LYS A 172 30.84 15.78 -8.27
N GLU A 173 31.74 16.17 -7.37
CA GLU A 173 33.17 15.85 -7.45
C GLU A 173 33.49 14.45 -6.94
N LYS A 174 32.63 13.90 -6.07
CA LYS A 174 32.79 12.54 -5.51
C LYS A 174 32.11 11.53 -6.44
N LYS A 175 32.83 11.13 -7.48
CA LYS A 175 32.41 10.15 -8.48
C LYS A 175 32.46 8.72 -7.96
N GLY A 176 31.51 7.89 -8.39
CA GLY A 176 31.42 6.49 -8.00
C GLY A 176 30.04 6.08 -7.49
N ASP A 177 30.00 4.94 -6.82
CA ASP A 177 28.76 4.26 -6.46
C ASP A 177 28.19 4.74 -5.12
N TYR A 178 26.90 4.97 -5.13
CA TYR A 178 26.10 5.33 -3.98
C TYR A 178 24.95 4.34 -3.79
N LYS A 179 24.56 4.17 -2.53
CA LYS A 179 23.47 3.30 -2.12
C LYS A 179 22.66 4.01 -1.06
N VAL A 180 21.36 4.17 -1.29
CA VAL A 180 20.43 4.67 -0.28
C VAL A 180 19.53 3.52 0.17
N ILE A 181 19.41 3.37 1.48
CA ILE A 181 18.51 2.43 2.15
C ILE A 181 17.51 3.25 2.93
N VAL A 182 16.24 3.01 2.68
CA VAL A 182 15.12 3.65 3.37
C VAL A 182 14.35 2.56 4.10
N SER A 183 14.15 2.71 5.40
CA SER A 183 13.44 1.72 6.23
C SER A 183 12.21 2.34 6.90
N SER A 184 11.08 1.62 6.83
CA SER A 184 9.80 2.03 7.41
C SER A 184 8.83 0.83 7.44
N ASN A 185 7.99 0.71 8.48
CA ASN A 185 7.07 -0.41 8.67
C ASN A 185 7.78 -1.77 8.59
N ASP A 186 8.91 -1.90 9.31
CA ASP A 186 9.78 -3.09 9.38
C ASP A 186 10.27 -3.63 8.02
N ARG A 187 10.29 -2.75 7.02
CA ARG A 187 10.73 -3.07 5.66
C ARG A 187 11.82 -2.10 5.24
N SER A 188 12.72 -2.57 4.37
CA SER A 188 13.81 -1.78 3.80
C SER A 188 13.70 -1.73 2.28
N TYR A 189 13.94 -0.54 1.73
CA TYR A 189 13.85 -0.21 0.31
C TYR A 189 15.18 0.36 -0.14
N LEU A 190 15.79 -0.25 -1.15
CA LEU A 190 17.14 0.07 -1.60
C LEU A 190 17.11 0.71 -2.99
N LYS A 191 17.96 1.73 -3.17
CA LYS A 191 18.26 2.30 -4.48
C LYS A 191 19.76 2.50 -4.61
N ASN A 192 20.35 1.86 -5.62
CA ASN A 192 21.72 2.13 -6.07
C ASN A 192 21.69 3.21 -7.16
N PHE A 193 22.70 4.06 -7.18
CA PHE A 193 22.94 5.05 -8.23
C PHE A 193 24.43 5.42 -8.25
N SER A 194 24.92 5.96 -9.37
CA SER A 194 26.31 6.36 -9.52
C SER A 194 26.41 7.75 -10.13
N LEU A 195 27.50 8.44 -9.83
CA LEU A 195 27.78 9.82 -10.25
C LEU A 195 29.02 9.92 -11.12
#